data_AF-A0A1H5HHI5-F1
#
_entry.id   AF-A0A1H5HHI5-F1
#
_cell.length_a   1.000
_cell.length_b   1.000
_cell.length_c   1.000
_cell.angle_alpha   90.00
_cell.angle_beta   90.00
_cell.angle_gamma   90.00
#
_symmetry.space_group_name_H-M   'P 1'
#
loop_
_entity.id
_entity.type
_entity.pdbx_description
1 polymer ?
#
loop_
_entity_poly.entity_id
_entity_poly.type
_entity_poly.pdbx_seq_one_letter_code
_entity_poly.pdbx_strand_id
1 'polypeptide(L)'
;MKVLKYVLVMVVFSVIFYGCASTSVKNKSTTKEEPVVIANDSLEYEIIIIDPGFTTYLNSIARPVGFYSQSYLENKNRFYVMAWNRRVGSPGTFNPNIYENIIDYNIHIDYGYEVNYKLFNYFEFAQGKYRMVLR
;
A
#
# COMPACT_ATOMS: atom_id res chain seq x y z
N MET A 1 -34.03 -44.61 14.33
CA MET A 1 -32.70 -44.18 13.83
C MET A 1 -32.73 -43.03 12.82
N LYS A 2 -33.78 -42.86 12.01
CA LYS A 2 -33.83 -41.78 10.99
C LYS A 2 -33.94 -40.37 11.61
N VAL A 3 -34.77 -40.21 12.64
CA VAL A 3 -34.96 -38.93 13.36
C VAL A 3 -33.68 -38.45 14.04
N LEU A 4 -32.91 -39.37 14.65
CA LEU A 4 -31.63 -39.05 15.28
C LEU A 4 -30.58 -38.55 14.27
N LYS A 5 -30.58 -39.08 13.04
CA LYS A 5 -29.70 -38.60 11.96
C LYS A 5 -30.06 -37.17 11.53
N TYR A 6 -31.34 -36.82 11.44
CA TYR A 6 -31.76 -35.46 11.07
C TYR A 6 -31.43 -34.42 12.16
N VAL A 7 -31.57 -34.79 13.44
CA VAL A 7 -31.17 -33.93 14.56
C VAL A 7 -29.66 -33.68 14.55
N LEU A 8 -28.85 -34.71 14.29
CA LEU A 8 -27.39 -34.60 14.26
C LEU A 8 -26.91 -33.73 13.08
N VAL A 9 -27.57 -33.82 11.91
CA VAL A 9 -27.27 -32.95 10.76
C VAL A 9 -27.61 -31.48 11.06
N MET A 10 -28.71 -31.19 11.74
CA MET A 10 -29.09 -29.82 12.13
C MET A 10 -28.10 -29.18 13.12
N VAL A 11 -27.57 -29.97 14.06
CA VAL A 11 -26.56 -29.49 15.03
C VAL A 11 -25.22 -29.21 14.36
N VAL A 12 -24.81 -30.04 13.40
CA VAL A 12 -23.57 -29.79 12.63
C VAL A 12 -23.71 -28.53 11.76
N PHE A 13 -24.90 -28.30 11.18
CA PHE A 13 -25.13 -27.12 10.35
C PHE A 13 -25.10 -25.81 11.14
N SER A 14 -25.60 -25.81 12.39
CA SER A 14 -25.59 -24.60 13.22
C SER A 14 -24.18 -24.19 13.67
N VAL A 15 -23.29 -25.16 13.96
CA VAL A 15 -21.89 -24.89 14.37
C VAL A 15 -21.08 -24.18 13.27
N ILE A 16 -21.40 -24.42 12.00
CA ILE A 16 -20.71 -23.78 10.86
C ILE A 16 -20.97 -22.26 10.81
N PHE A 17 -22.13 -21.80 11.29
CA PHE A 17 -22.50 -20.37 11.24
C PHE A 17 -22.03 -19.55 12.45
N TYR A 18 -21.55 -20.17 13.53
CA TYR A 18 -21.05 -19.44 14.71
C TYR A 18 -19.59 -18.99 14.60
N GLY A 19 -18.89 -19.39 13.54
CA GLY A 19 -17.46 -19.12 13.35
C GLY A 19 -17.16 -17.84 12.56
N CYS A 20 -17.58 -16.66 13.02
CA CYS A 20 -16.95 -15.41 12.56
C CYS A 20 -17.10 -14.26 13.56
N ALA A 21 -16.28 -14.29 14.61
CA ALA A 21 -16.01 -13.12 15.43
C ALA A 21 -14.67 -12.52 14.96
N SER A 22 -14.72 -11.47 14.15
CA SER A 22 -13.54 -10.68 13.81
C SER A 22 -13.18 -9.78 14.99
N THR A 23 -12.10 -10.09 15.69
CA THR A 23 -11.52 -9.17 16.68
C THR A 23 -10.67 -8.14 15.94
N SER A 24 -11.14 -6.89 15.92
CA SER A 24 -10.32 -5.74 15.52
C SER A 24 -9.20 -5.57 16.55
N VAL A 25 -8.02 -6.15 16.27
CA VAL A 25 -6.81 -5.93 17.07
C VAL A 25 -6.37 -4.47 16.91
N LYS A 26 -6.78 -3.60 17.85
CA LYS A 26 -6.23 -2.26 18.01
C LYS A 26 -4.87 -2.36 18.71
N ASN A 27 -3.83 -2.72 17.96
CA ASN A 27 -2.47 -2.55 18.43
C ASN A 27 -2.09 -1.07 18.34
N LYS A 28 -2.32 -0.31 19.43
CA LYS A 28 -1.58 0.93 19.66
C LYS A 28 -0.16 0.57 20.10
N SER A 29 0.65 0.12 19.14
CA SER A 29 2.10 0.12 19.33
C SER A 29 2.57 1.54 18.99
N THR A 30 2.95 2.31 20.00
CA THR A 30 3.66 3.60 19.89
C THR A 30 5.13 3.41 19.48
N THR A 31 5.41 2.38 18.68
CA THR A 31 6.73 2.18 18.09
C THR A 31 6.79 3.07 16.86
N LYS A 32 7.71 4.05 16.85
CA LYS A 32 7.96 4.86 15.66
C LYS A 32 8.39 3.91 14.54
N GLU A 33 7.66 3.93 13.44
CA GLU A 33 7.95 3.13 12.26
C GLU A 33 9.25 3.62 11.62
N GLU A 34 10.13 2.69 11.26
CA GLU A 34 11.35 3.01 10.54
C GLU A 34 11.02 3.47 9.11
N PRO A 35 11.69 4.50 8.58
CA PRO A 35 11.49 4.93 7.21
C PRO A 35 11.77 3.81 6.21
N VAL A 36 10.90 3.67 5.20
CA VAL A 36 11.16 2.75 4.10
C VAL A 36 12.06 3.47 3.10
N VAL A 37 13.32 3.03 3.06
CA VAL A 37 14.29 3.50 2.07
C VAL A 37 14.06 2.75 0.76
N ILE A 38 13.92 3.52 -0.31
CA ILE A 38 13.87 3.06 -1.68
C ILE A 38 15.14 3.55 -2.36
N ALA A 39 16.15 2.69 -2.46
CA ALA A 39 17.38 2.97 -3.19
C ALA A 39 17.65 1.85 -4.18
N ASN A 40 18.40 2.18 -5.23
CA ASN A 40 19.05 1.21 -6.08
C ASN A 40 20.57 1.37 -5.87
N ASP A 41 21.25 0.33 -5.43
CA ASP A 41 22.67 0.36 -5.07
C ASP A 41 23.60 0.82 -6.20
N SER A 42 23.12 0.82 -7.45
CA SER A 42 23.88 1.27 -8.63
C SER A 42 23.58 2.72 -9.07
N LEU A 43 22.60 3.39 -8.43
CA LEU A 43 22.14 4.72 -8.79
C LEU A 43 22.27 5.68 -7.60
N GLU A 44 22.55 6.96 -7.87
CA GLU A 44 22.66 8.02 -6.84
C GLU A 44 21.30 8.48 -6.27
N TYR A 45 20.21 7.76 -6.54
CA TYR A 45 18.85 8.19 -6.22
C TYR A 45 18.26 7.39 -5.06
N GLU A 46 17.84 8.10 -4.02
CA GLU A 46 17.19 7.55 -2.83
C GLU A 46 15.83 8.25 -2.63
N ILE A 47 14.77 7.45 -2.42
CA ILE A 47 13.46 7.94 -1.99
C ILE A 47 13.22 7.38 -0.59
N ILE A 48 13.16 8.26 0.41
CA ILE A 48 12.88 7.90 1.79
C ILE A 48 11.40 8.18 2.06
N ILE A 49 10.64 7.14 2.41
CA ILE A 49 9.23 7.26 2.79
C ILE A 49 9.12 7.18 4.31
N ILE A 50 8.63 8.26 4.94
CA ILE A 50 8.50 8.40 6.40
C ILE A 50 7.01 8.37 6.81
N ASP A 51 6.15 7.79 5.97
CA ASP A 51 4.71 7.90 6.13
C ASP A 51 4.14 6.74 6.99
N PRO A 52 3.64 6.99 8.22
CA PRO A 52 3.27 5.91 9.13
C PRO A 52 2.14 5.05 8.58
N GLY A 53 2.31 3.74 8.66
CA GLY A 53 1.44 2.70 8.14
C GLY A 53 1.93 2.10 6.82
N PHE A 54 2.93 2.68 6.16
CA PHE A 54 3.36 2.21 4.85
C PHE A 54 4.03 0.83 4.90
N THR A 55 4.89 0.57 5.88
CA THR A 55 5.51 -0.75 6.10
C THR A 55 4.44 -1.80 6.36
N THR A 56 3.43 -1.47 7.16
CA THR A 56 2.29 -2.37 7.39
C THR A 56 1.53 -2.63 6.10
N TYR A 57 1.27 -1.60 5.31
CA TYR A 57 0.61 -1.73 4.00
C TYR A 57 1.40 -2.65 3.06
N LEU A 58 2.71 -2.46 2.93
CA LEU A 58 3.56 -3.31 2.10
C LEU A 58 3.51 -4.78 2.51
N ASN A 59 3.47 -5.05 3.82
CA ASN A 59 3.52 -6.42 4.33
C ASN A 59 2.16 -7.12 4.39
N SER A 60 1.05 -6.38 4.37
CA SER A 60 -0.29 -6.95 4.62
C SER A 60 -1.35 -6.67 3.56
N ILE A 61 -1.19 -5.61 2.76
CA ILE A 61 -2.21 -5.14 1.81
C ILE A 61 -1.68 -5.17 0.38
N ALA A 62 -0.42 -4.78 0.18
CA ALA A 62 0.21 -4.77 -1.14
C ALA A 62 0.20 -6.16 -1.78
N ARG A 63 0.08 -6.20 -3.11
CA ARG A 63 0.26 -7.44 -3.86
C ARG A 63 1.70 -7.91 -3.74
N PRO A 64 1.99 -9.21 -3.64
CA PRO A 64 3.35 -9.69 -3.48
C PRO A 64 4.26 -9.23 -4.63
N VAL A 65 5.55 -9.09 -4.32
CA VAL A 65 6.60 -8.79 -5.29
C VAL A 65 6.53 -9.78 -6.46
N GLY A 66 6.62 -9.27 -7.70
CA GLY A 66 6.48 -10.06 -8.92
C GLY A 66 5.05 -10.13 -9.48
N PHE A 67 4.03 -9.66 -8.75
CA PHE A 67 2.65 -9.63 -9.25
C PHE A 67 2.47 -8.68 -10.45
N TYR A 68 3.08 -7.50 -10.39
CA TYR A 68 3.06 -6.53 -11.48
C TYR A 68 4.31 -6.68 -12.34
N SER A 69 4.22 -6.43 -13.65
CA SER A 69 5.40 -6.30 -14.50
C SER A 69 6.13 -4.98 -14.23
N GLN A 70 7.44 -4.94 -14.48
CA GLN A 70 8.22 -3.70 -14.38
C GLN A 70 7.62 -2.57 -15.24
N SER A 71 7.30 -2.88 -16.50
CA SER A 71 6.68 -1.94 -17.43
C SER A 71 5.36 -1.38 -16.93
N TYR A 72 4.55 -2.18 -16.24
CA TYR A 72 3.30 -1.69 -15.64
C TYR A 72 3.60 -0.67 -14.53
N LEU A 73 4.54 -0.99 -13.65
CA LEU A 73 4.92 -0.15 -12.52
C LEU A 73 5.49 1.19 -13.00
N GLU A 74 6.43 1.16 -13.95
CA GLU A 74 7.04 2.37 -14.54
C GLU A 74 5.99 3.28 -15.20
N ASN A 75 5.08 2.69 -15.98
CA ASN A 75 4.00 3.44 -16.61
C ASN A 75 3.10 4.12 -15.57
N LYS A 76 2.72 3.40 -14.51
CA LYS A 76 1.88 3.96 -13.43
C LYS A 76 2.62 5.03 -12.63
N ASN A 77 3.86 4.79 -12.27
CA ASN A 77 4.70 5.73 -11.52
C ASN A 77 4.88 7.04 -12.27
N ARG A 78 5.07 7.01 -13.59
CA ARG A 78 5.12 8.22 -14.42
C ARG A 78 3.90 9.13 -14.21
N PHE A 79 2.70 8.57 -14.25
CA PHE A 79 1.47 9.36 -14.04
C PHE A 79 1.32 9.83 -12.59
N TYR A 80 1.61 8.96 -11.62
CA TYR A 80 1.48 9.28 -10.21
C TYR A 80 2.48 10.35 -9.75
N VAL A 81 3.73 10.27 -10.18
CA VAL A 81 4.76 11.28 -9.89
C VAL A 81 4.37 12.63 -10.48
N MET A 82 3.89 12.67 -11.72
CA MET A 82 3.42 13.91 -12.34
C MET A 82 2.27 14.55 -11.54
N ALA A 83 1.28 13.74 -11.15
CA ALA A 83 0.15 14.21 -10.36
C ALA A 83 0.58 14.66 -8.95
N TRP A 84 1.51 13.94 -8.32
CA TRP A 84 2.06 14.27 -7.01
C TRP A 84 2.82 15.60 -7.04
N ASN A 85 3.78 15.75 -7.95
CA ASN A 85 4.61 16.95 -8.07
C ASN A 85 3.76 18.20 -8.39
N ARG A 86 2.70 18.05 -9.20
CA ARG A 86 1.74 19.14 -9.45
C ARG A 86 1.08 19.63 -8.15
N ARG A 87 0.79 18.73 -7.20
CA ARG A 87 0.15 19.05 -5.92
C ARG A 87 1.12 19.65 -4.93
N VAL A 88 2.35 19.13 -4.87
CA VAL A 88 3.45 19.72 -4.08
C VAL A 88 3.65 21.20 -4.46
N GLY A 89 3.64 21.52 -5.76
CA GLY A 89 3.77 22.90 -6.24
C GLY A 89 2.55 23.81 -6.01
N SER A 90 1.45 23.30 -5.44
CA SER A 90 0.20 24.04 -5.27
C SER A 90 -0.31 24.02 -3.81
N PRO A 91 0.49 24.51 -2.83
CA PRO A 91 0.16 24.42 -1.39
C PRO A 91 -1.08 25.23 -0.98
N GLY A 92 -1.52 26.18 -1.80
CA GLY A 92 -2.79 26.90 -1.57
C GLY A 92 -4.04 26.06 -1.84
N THR A 93 -3.91 24.94 -2.55
CA THR A 93 -5.02 24.04 -2.92
C THR A 93 -4.89 22.66 -2.29
N PHE A 94 -3.66 22.19 -2.06
CA PHE A 94 -3.39 20.87 -1.51
C PHE A 94 -2.68 20.98 -0.16
N ASN A 95 -2.99 20.05 0.75
CA ASN A 95 -2.42 20.03 2.09
C ASN A 95 -0.91 19.72 2.04
N PRO A 96 -0.03 20.66 2.43
CA PRO A 96 1.42 20.46 2.37
C PRO A 96 1.92 19.36 3.33
N ASN A 97 1.14 18.99 4.36
CA ASN A 97 1.47 17.88 5.26
C ASN A 97 1.23 16.50 4.62
N ILE A 98 0.64 16.45 3.41
CA ILE A 98 0.46 15.21 2.63
C ILE A 98 1.49 15.16 1.50
N TYR A 99 1.74 16.30 0.86
CA TYR A 99 2.63 16.41 -0.30
C TYR A 99 3.90 17.16 0.09
N GLU A 100 4.86 16.42 0.65
CA GLU A 100 6.07 17.03 1.21
C GLU A 100 7.11 17.36 0.14
N ASN A 101 7.54 16.36 -0.63
CA ASN A 101 8.68 16.47 -1.53
C ASN A 101 8.31 16.25 -3.00
N ILE A 102 9.02 16.95 -3.89
CA ILE A 102 9.02 16.69 -5.33
C ILE A 102 9.83 15.42 -5.58
N ILE A 103 9.29 14.53 -6.43
CA ILE A 103 9.95 13.30 -6.83
C ILE A 103 10.51 13.49 -8.23
N ASP A 104 11.85 13.49 -8.35
CA ASP A 104 12.53 13.60 -9.65
C ASP A 104 12.64 12.23 -10.33
N TYR A 105 11.52 11.78 -10.92
CA TYR A 105 11.44 10.50 -11.61
C TYR A 105 11.70 10.65 -13.10
N ASN A 106 12.85 10.16 -13.56
CA ASN A 106 13.25 10.20 -14.96
C ASN A 106 12.87 8.89 -15.67
N ILE A 107 11.99 9.00 -16.67
CA ILE A 107 11.51 7.85 -17.46
C ILE A 107 12.57 7.18 -18.35
N HIS A 108 13.79 7.73 -18.44
CA HIS A 108 14.90 7.16 -19.20
C HIS A 108 15.91 6.43 -18.30
N ILE A 109 15.71 6.47 -16.99
CA ILE A 109 16.56 5.79 -16.00
C ILE A 109 15.85 4.49 -15.59
N ASP A 110 16.57 3.37 -15.66
CA ASP A 110 16.10 2.11 -15.11
C ASP A 110 16.41 2.05 -13.61
N TYR A 111 15.45 2.46 -12.80
CA TYR A 111 15.54 2.38 -11.34
C TYR A 111 15.47 0.94 -10.81
N GLY A 112 15.17 -0.05 -11.66
CA GLY A 112 14.95 -1.43 -11.27
C GLY A 112 13.55 -1.69 -10.72
N TYR A 113 13.23 -2.98 -10.61
CA TYR A 113 11.91 -3.45 -10.22
C TYR A 113 11.50 -3.00 -8.81
N GLU A 114 12.40 -3.18 -7.83
CA GLU A 114 12.07 -2.97 -6.41
C GLU A 114 11.74 -1.50 -6.13
N VAL A 115 12.49 -0.57 -6.73
CA VAL A 115 12.24 0.87 -6.61
C VAL A 115 10.87 1.21 -7.18
N ASN A 116 10.61 0.77 -8.41
CA ASN A 116 9.32 1.01 -9.06
C ASN A 116 8.15 0.38 -8.28
N TYR A 117 8.34 -0.80 -7.72
CA TYR A 117 7.33 -1.50 -6.92
C TYR A 117 7.01 -0.76 -5.62
N LYS A 118 8.02 -0.33 -4.85
CA LYS A 118 7.80 0.40 -3.59
C LYS A 118 7.17 1.76 -3.85
N LEU A 119 7.64 2.50 -4.87
CA LEU A 119 7.09 3.79 -5.26
C LEU A 119 5.61 3.68 -5.69
N PHE A 120 5.27 2.68 -6.50
CA PHE A 120 3.90 2.41 -6.91
C PHE A 120 2.99 2.16 -5.70
N ASN A 121 3.41 1.25 -4.81
CA ASN A 121 2.63 0.90 -3.63
C ASN A 121 2.50 2.07 -2.66
N TYR A 122 3.48 2.98 -2.59
CA TYR A 122 3.36 4.19 -1.80
C TYR A 122 2.22 5.08 -2.31
N PHE A 123 2.09 5.26 -3.63
CA PHE A 123 0.99 6.03 -4.18
C PHE A 123 -0.37 5.38 -3.94
N GLU A 124 -0.49 4.05 -4.07
CA GLU A 124 -1.72 3.33 -3.73
C GLU A 124 -2.08 3.46 -2.24
N PHE A 125 -1.09 3.33 -1.36
CA PHE A 125 -1.23 3.56 0.08
C PHE A 125 -1.71 4.99 0.36
N ALA A 126 -1.06 6.00 -0.20
CA ALA A 126 -1.37 7.40 0.03
C ALA A 126 -2.79 7.74 -0.47
N GLN A 127 -3.19 7.21 -1.63
CA GLN A 127 -4.55 7.37 -2.15
C GLN A 127 -5.60 6.82 -1.18
N GLY A 128 -5.37 5.62 -0.63
CA GLY A 128 -6.26 5.02 0.37
C GLY A 128 -6.27 5.76 1.71
N LYS A 129 -5.08 6.06 2.25
CA LYS A 129 -4.89 6.73 3.55
C LYS A 129 -5.52 8.13 3.57
N TYR A 130 -5.27 8.92 2.54
CA TYR A 130 -5.71 10.31 2.46
C TYR A 130 -7.01 10.50 1.68
N ARG A 131 -7.66 9.40 1.25
CA ARG A 131 -8.89 9.40 0.45
C ARG A 131 -8.80 10.32 -0.76
N MET A 132 -7.70 10.21 -1.49
CA MET A 132 -7.39 11.02 -2.66
C MET A 132 -7.20 10.13 -3.88
N VAL A 133 -7.31 10.71 -5.07
CA VAL A 133 -7.06 10.00 -6.33
C VAL A 133 -5.98 10.74 -7.11
N LEU A 134 -4.89 10.07 -7.48
CA LEU A 134 -3.84 10.61 -8.33
C LEU A 134 -4.23 10.35 -9.79
N ARG A 135 -4.36 11.43 -10.57
CA ARG A 135 -4.71 11.43 -11.99
C ARG A 135 -3.90 12.48 -12.72
#